data_AF-A0A959X3K2-F1
#
_entry.id   AF-A0A959X3K2-F1
#
_cell.length_a   1.000
_cell.length_b   1.000
_cell.length_c   1.000
_cell.angle_alpha   90.00
_cell.angle_beta   90.00
_cell.angle_gamma   90.00
#
_symmetry.space_group_name_H-M   'P 1'
#
loop_
_entity.id
_entity.type
_entity.pdbx_description
1 polymer ?
#
loop_
_entity_poly.entity_id
_entity_poly.type
_entity_poly.pdbx_seq_one_letter_code
_entity_poly.pdbx_strand_id
1 'polypeptide(L)' 'MRTANRLSNWQEASVVVAGLGVSGFAAADGLMSLGAKVTVLDESEGFADKALLLETLDVTVRLGRGATATLPPGTDLVVT' A
#
# COMPACT_ATOMS: atom_id res chain seq x y z
N MET A 1 -8.98 -6.20 -11.42
CA MET A 1 -9.39 -5.14 -12.40
C MET A 1 -8.51 -5.21 -13.65
N ARG A 2 -9.05 -5.02 -14.86
CA ARG A 2 -8.24 -5.00 -16.11
C ARG A 2 -7.66 -3.62 -16.46
N THR A 3 -8.28 -2.55 -15.96
CA THR A 3 -7.81 -1.17 -16.11
C THR A 3 -8.05 -0.46 -14.78
N ALA A 4 -7.04 0.23 -14.26
CA ALA A 4 -7.14 1.03 -13.04
C ALA A 4 -6.94 2.51 -13.39
N ASN A 5 -7.91 3.34 -13.02
CA ASN A 5 -7.85 4.80 -13.16
C ASN A 5 -8.55 5.47 -11.98
N ARG A 6 -8.50 6.80 -11.89
CA ARG A 6 -9.09 7.54 -10.76
C ARG A 6 -10.57 7.26 -10.52
N LEU A 7 -11.33 6.88 -11.55
CA LEU A 7 -12.78 6.63 -11.48
C LEU A 7 -13.13 5.16 -11.21
N SER A 8 -12.14 4.32 -10.92
CA SER A 8 -12.38 2.92 -10.55
C SER A 8 -13.08 2.80 -9.19
N ASN A 9 -13.72 1.65 -8.94
CA ASN A 9 -14.41 1.38 -7.68
C ASN A 9 -13.40 1.01 -6.57
N TRP A 10 -12.64 2.00 -6.10
CA TRP A 10 -11.53 1.78 -5.17
C TRP A 10 -11.99 1.22 -3.83
N GLN A 11 -13.22 1.47 -3.39
CA GLN A 11 -13.77 0.94 -2.13
C GLN A 11 -13.80 -0.59 -2.05
N GLU A 12 -13.84 -1.27 -3.21
CA GLU A 12 -13.80 -2.74 -3.29
C GLU A 12 -12.40 -3.29 -3.50
N ALA A 13 -11.42 -2.43 -3.82
CA ALA A 13 -10.08 -2.86 -4.21
C ALA A 13 -9.18 -3.09 -2.99
N SER A 14 -8.51 -4.26 -2.99
CA SER A 14 -7.39 -4.54 -2.09
C SER A 14 -6.07 -4.27 -2.82
N VAL A 15 -5.35 -3.23 -2.40
CA VAL A 15 -4.16 -2.73 -3.09
C VAL A 15 -2.92 -2.91 -2.24
N VAL A 16 -1.87 -3.46 -2.84
CA VAL A 16 -0.55 -3.53 -2.23
C VAL A 16 0.35 -2.45 -2.81
N VAL A 17 1.02 -1.69 -1.95
CA VAL A 17 2.13 -0.81 -2.35
C VAL A 17 3.43 -1.46 -1.88
N ALA A 18 4.24 -1.93 -2.81
CA ALA A 18 5.53 -2.53 -2.54
C ALA A 18 6.63 -1.45 -2.64
N GLY A 19 7.05 -0.95 -1.49
CA GLY A 19 8.08 0.08 -1.34
C GLY A 19 7.54 1.39 -0.76
N LEU A 20 8.34 2.03 0.09
CA LEU A 20 8.09 3.31 0.78
C LEU A 20 9.14 4.38 0.43
N GLY A 21 9.87 4.18 -0.67
CA GLY A 21 10.91 5.08 -1.18
C GLY A 21 10.37 6.44 -1.63
N VAL A 22 10.54 6.75 -2.93
CA VAL A 22 10.24 8.09 -3.47
C VAL A 22 8.74 8.36 -3.55
N SER A 23 7.98 7.43 -4.14
CA SER A 23 6.55 7.61 -4.44
C SER A 23 5.63 6.76 -3.56
N GLY A 24 6.14 5.69 -2.94
CA GLY A 24 5.33 4.69 -2.25
C GLY A 24 4.40 5.26 -1.17
N PHE A 25 4.91 6.19 -0.36
CA PHE A 25 4.09 6.87 0.64
C PHE A 25 2.91 7.64 0.01
N ALA A 26 3.19 8.47 -1.00
CA ALA A 26 2.16 9.25 -1.68
C ALA A 26 1.16 8.37 -2.45
N ALA A 27 1.62 7.24 -2.98
CA ALA A 27 0.75 6.25 -3.62
C ALA A 27 -0.21 5.62 -2.59
N ALA A 28 0.32 5.19 -1.43
CA ALA A 28 -0.49 4.61 -0.36
C ALA A 28 -1.54 5.60 0.16
N ASP A 29 -1.13 6.82 0.48
CA ASP A 29 -2.02 7.90 0.94
C ASP A 29 -3.11 8.24 -0.09
N GLY A 30 -2.72 8.38 -1.37
CA GLY A 30 -3.66 8.69 -2.44
C GLY A 30 -4.68 7.58 -2.71
N LEU A 31 -4.26 6.30 -2.65
CA LEU A 31 -5.15 5.16 -2.82
C LEU A 31 -6.09 4.97 -1.62
N MET A 32 -5.58 5.17 -0.41
CA MET A 32 -6.38 5.17 0.81
C MET A 32 -7.43 6.31 0.76
N SER A 33 -7.04 7.50 0.32
CA SER A 33 -7.95 8.64 0.13
C SER A 33 -9.05 8.37 -0.90
N LEU A 34 -8.84 7.45 -1.83
CA LEU A 34 -9.85 6.98 -2.79
C LEU A 34 -10.76 5.88 -2.21
N GLY A 35 -10.46 5.37 -1.01
CA GLY A 35 -11.20 4.35 -0.28
C GLY A 35 -10.67 2.93 -0.44
N ALA A 36 -9.50 2.74 -1.06
CA ALA A 36 -8.91 1.41 -1.22
C ALA A 36 -8.45 0.81 0.11
N LYS A 37 -8.51 -0.53 0.21
CA LYS A 37 -7.89 -1.27 1.31
C LYS A 37 -6.41 -1.41 1.01
N VAL A 38 -5.58 -0.56 1.62
CA VAL A 38 -4.16 -0.48 1.29
C VAL A 38 -3.31 -1.28 2.28
N THR A 39 -2.42 -2.11 1.74
CA THR A 39 -1.32 -2.72 2.49
C THR A 39 0.01 -2.28 1.90
N VAL A 40 0.91 -1.74 2.71
CA VAL A 40 2.25 -1.34 2.29
C VAL A 40 3.26 -2.39 2.76
N LEU A 41 4.16 -2.80 1.86
CA LEU A 41 5.24 -3.75 2.14
C LEU A 41 6.57 -3.10 1.80
N ASP A 42 7.55 -3.12 2.71
CA ASP A 42 8.92 -2.67 2.41
C ASP A 42 9.94 -3.56 3.13
N GLU A 43 11.06 -3.88 2.47
CA GLU A 43 12.14 -4.67 3.07
C GLU A 43 12.94 -3.88 4.13
N SER A 44 12.87 -2.55 4.09
CA SER A 44 13.57 -1.64 4.98
C SER A 44 12.75 -1.36 6.24
N GLU A 45 13.40 -1.43 7.40
CA GLU A 45 12.87 -0.93 8.67
C GLU A 45 13.07 0.59 8.82
N GLY A 46 13.84 1.22 7.91
CA GLY A 46 14.18 2.65 7.96
C GLY A 46 13.03 3.63 7.64
N PHE A 47 11.82 3.13 7.44
CA PHE A 47 10.62 3.92 7.18
C PHE A 47 9.61 3.92 8.32
N ALA A 48 10.04 3.61 9.56
CA ALA A 48 9.18 3.54 10.73
C ALA A 48 8.28 4.78 10.92
N ASP A 49 8.83 5.99 10.75
CA ASP A 49 8.04 7.24 10.90
C ASP A 49 6.94 7.35 9.82
N LYS A 50 7.26 6.98 8.58
CA LYS A 50 6.28 6.95 7.48
C LYS A 50 5.22 5.86 7.72
N ALA A 51 5.63 4.71 8.24
CA ALA A 51 4.73 3.61 8.57
C ALA A 51 3.73 4.03 9.65
N LEU A 52 4.21 4.62 10.74
CA LEU A 52 3.35 5.09 11.83
C LEU A 52 2.29 6.11 11.35
N LEU A 53 2.67 7.03 10.45
CA LEU A 53 1.74 7.98 9.88
C LEU A 53 0.66 7.29 9.04
N LEU A 54 1.04 6.32 8.20
CA LEU A 54 0.08 5.54 7.39
C LEU A 54 -0.83 4.68 8.27
N GLU A 55 -0.29 4.04 9.31
CA GLU A 55 -1.06 3.24 10.27
C GLU A 55 -2.10 4.09 11.03
N THR A 56 -1.78 5.35 11.33
CA THR A 56 -2.74 6.30 11.92
C THR A 56 -3.91 6.61 10.95
N LEU A 57 -3.72 6.40 9.65
CA LEU A 57 -4.72 6.56 8.61
C LEU A 57 -5.38 5.21 8.22
N ASP A 58 -5.33 4.22 9.12
CA ASP A 58 -5.86 2.86 8.93
C ASP A 58 -5.25 2.09 7.74
N VAL A 59 -4.04 2.45 7.29
CA VAL A 59 -3.27 1.69 6.30
C VAL A 59 -2.45 0.62 7.01
N THR A 60 -2.50 -0.63 6.53
CA THR A 60 -1.64 -1.70 7.06
C THR A 60 -0.23 -1.55 6.51
N VAL A 61 0.80 -1.55 7.36
CA VAL A 61 2.21 -1.49 6.92
C VAL A 61 2.97 -2.69 7.47
N ARG A 62 3.80 -3.32 6.62
CA ARG A 62 4.72 -4.40 7.00
C ARG A 62 6.11 -4.02 6.55
N LEU A 63 6.98 -3.74 7.52
CA LEU A 63 8.38 -3.44 7.29
C LEU A 63 9.26 -4.64 7.61
N GLY A 64 10.47 -4.62 7.04
CA GLY A 64 11.54 -5.54 7.40
C GLY A 64 11.72 -6.68 6.40
N ARG A 65 12.82 -7.41 6.59
CA ARG A 65 13.27 -8.41 5.64
C ARG A 65 12.21 -9.49 5.40
N GLY A 66 11.88 -9.75 4.14
CA GLY A 66 10.88 -10.73 3.72
C GLY A 66 9.45 -10.21 3.74
N ALA A 67 9.19 -8.95 4.10
CA ALA A 67 7.86 -8.35 4.03
C ALA A 67 7.28 -8.40 2.61
N THR A 68 8.14 -8.26 1.59
CA THR A 68 7.73 -8.27 0.18
C THR A 68 7.71 -9.67 -0.45
N ALA A 69 8.15 -10.70 0.28
CA ALA A 69 8.27 -12.06 -0.25
C ALA A 69 6.92 -12.72 -0.57
N THR A 70 5.84 -12.26 0.07
CA THR A 70 4.49 -12.77 -0.15
C THR A 70 3.48 -11.63 -0.16
N LEU A 71 2.65 -11.60 -1.20
CA LEU A 71 1.50 -10.71 -1.25
C LEU A 71 0.37 -11.25 -0.36
N PRO A 72 -0.38 -10.36 0.33
CA PRO A 72 -1.63 -10.73 0.99
C PRO A 72 -2.61 -11.40 0.01
N PRO A 73 -3.36 -12.42 0.46
CA PRO A 73 -4.39 -13.04 -0.37
C PRO A 73 -5.46 -12.03 -0.77
N GLY A 74 -5.98 -12.14 -1.98
CA GLY A 74 -7.01 -11.22 -2.50
C GLY A 74 -6.49 -9.87 -2.97
N THR A 75 -5.17 -9.72 -3.18
CA THR A 75 -4.60 -8.51 -3.79
C THR A 75 -5.11 -8.32 -5.22
N ASP A 76 -5.79 -7.20 -5.49
CA ASP A 76 -6.34 -6.84 -6.80
C ASP A 76 -5.37 -6.03 -7.66
N LEU A 77 -4.48 -5.29 -7.01
CA LEU A 77 -3.51 -4.38 -7.64
C LEU A 77 -2.23 -4.30 -6.81
N VAL A 78 -1.08 -4.25 -7.49
CA VAL A 78 0.23 -3.96 -6.87
C VAL A 78 0.79 -2.68 -7.49
N VAL A 79 1.31 -1.79 -6.65
CA VAL A 79 2.05 -0.58 -7.03
C VAL A 79 3.50 -0.75 -6.58
N THR A 80 4.47 -0.45 -7.45
CA THR A 80 5.92 -0.66 -7.22
C THR A 80 6.72 0.60 -7.57
#